data_AF-A0A3D9T136-F1
#
_entry.id   AF-A0A3D9T136-F1
#
_cell.length_a   1.000
_cell.length_b   1.000
_cell.length_c   1.000
_cell.angle_alpha   90.00
_cell.angle_beta   90.00
_cell.angle_gamma   90.00
#
_symmetry.space_group_name_H-M   'P 1'
#
loop_
_entity.id
_entity.type
_entity.pdbx_description
1 polymer ?
#
loop_
_entity_poly.entity_id
_entity_poly.type
_entity_poly.pdbx_seq_one_letter_code
_entity_poly.pdbx_strand_id
1 'polypeptide(L)'
;MTSPQHSDSQIHPNASANELFTAACARVLACGRPTAPRGLPTREVLGSSLRLTDPHDRFVDLPPHRVLNPAFAVAEALWILSGSGEPWIHDFNSSLAAYVGHGPPRGAYGPRLRSWMGIDQFDQVRRLLLDDPDTRRAVLTIFDPARDLADERDIPCTLGHRFFLRDGRLHMVTSMRSQDVWRGLPYDLFTATLLLELMAGWIGADTGHWHHEVDSLHLYEPEHDSARQTGRWHGPTAAPMAPLAVGWESFDALLAQVIAGRRVGEAAWDDLADVMASFRLWRRGDRDAARERAGGPGPMSAALTRWFALRLARATRAS
;
A
#
# COMPACT_ATOMS: atom_id res chain seq x y z
N MET A 1 13.39 -24.79 33.75
CA MET A 1 12.95 -24.58 32.35
C MET A 1 12.57 -23.12 32.21
N THR A 2 13.50 -22.29 31.76
CA THR A 2 13.27 -20.86 31.53
C THR A 2 12.44 -20.70 30.27
N SER A 3 11.24 -20.14 30.40
CA SER A 3 10.40 -19.71 29.26
C SER A 3 11.23 -18.86 28.29
N PRO A 4 11.10 -19.03 26.97
CA PRO A 4 11.67 -18.06 26.05
C PRO A 4 10.95 -16.73 26.31
N GLN A 5 11.75 -15.75 26.74
CA GLN A 5 11.37 -14.36 26.94
C GLN A 5 10.65 -13.83 25.69
N HIS A 6 9.70 -12.92 25.89
CA HIS A 6 9.14 -12.05 24.85
C HIS A 6 10.25 -11.24 24.17
N SER A 7 11.02 -11.84 23.27
CA SER A 7 12.08 -11.14 22.55
C SER A 7 11.50 -10.46 21.30
N ASP A 8 11.28 -9.16 21.46
CA ASP A 8 10.97 -8.12 20.46
C ASP A 8 9.77 -8.38 19.54
N SER A 9 8.58 -7.93 19.97
CA SER A 9 7.42 -7.73 19.07
C SER A 9 7.65 -6.63 18.04
N GLN A 10 8.69 -5.81 18.22
CA GLN A 10 9.05 -4.71 17.33
C GLN A 10 10.08 -5.16 16.30
N ILE A 11 9.78 -4.94 15.03
CA ILE A 11 10.81 -4.85 14.00
C ILE A 11 11.47 -3.47 14.16
N HIS A 12 12.81 -3.43 14.20
CA HIS A 12 13.56 -2.19 14.33
C HIS A 12 13.09 -1.12 13.31
N PRO A 13 13.20 0.19 13.63
CA PRO A 13 12.84 1.24 12.69
C PRO A 13 13.56 1.05 11.35
N ASN A 14 12.83 1.13 10.25
CA ASN A 14 13.37 1.00 8.91
C ASN A 14 13.25 2.33 8.20
N ALA A 15 14.30 2.73 7.48
CA ALA A 15 14.29 3.96 6.72
C ALA A 15 13.46 3.80 5.44
N SER A 16 13.49 2.62 4.80
CA SER A 16 12.82 2.39 3.51
C SER A 16 11.78 1.26 3.55
N ALA A 17 10.85 1.28 2.58
CA ALA A 17 9.92 0.18 2.35
C ALA A 17 10.64 -1.15 2.07
N ASN A 18 11.78 -1.10 1.39
CA ASN A 18 12.60 -2.28 1.09
C ASN A 18 13.17 -2.93 2.36
N GLU A 19 13.73 -2.11 3.26
CA GLU A 19 14.22 -2.56 4.56
C GLU A 19 13.10 -3.14 5.41
N LEU A 20 11.98 -2.41 5.54
CA LEU A 20 10.82 -2.85 6.33
C LEU A 20 10.26 -4.17 5.83
N PHE A 21 10.05 -4.30 4.53
CA PHE A 21 9.54 -5.51 3.90
C PHE A 21 10.49 -6.70 4.12
N THR A 22 11.79 -6.48 3.94
CA THR A 22 12.82 -7.51 4.11
C THR A 22 12.92 -7.96 5.57
N ALA A 23 12.88 -7.02 6.52
CA ALA A 23 12.89 -7.31 7.93
C ALA A 23 11.63 -8.08 8.37
N ALA A 24 10.45 -7.71 7.84
CA ALA A 24 9.20 -8.44 8.06
C ALA A 24 9.28 -9.87 7.53
N CYS A 25 9.82 -10.06 6.32
CA CYS A 25 10.06 -11.39 5.76
C CYS A 25 10.96 -12.23 6.66
N ALA A 26 12.12 -11.69 7.06
CA ALA A 26 13.08 -12.37 7.91
C ALA A 26 12.47 -12.76 9.26
N ARG A 27 11.68 -11.87 9.88
CA ARG A 27 11.00 -12.12 11.15
C ARG A 27 10.01 -13.27 11.06
N VAL A 28 9.12 -13.27 10.06
CA VAL A 28 8.12 -14.34 9.89
C VAL A 28 8.80 -15.67 9.58
N LEU A 29 9.85 -15.67 8.77
CA LEU A 29 10.60 -16.88 8.43
C LEU A 29 11.37 -17.47 9.61
N ALA A 30 11.92 -16.64 10.50
CA ALA A 30 12.71 -17.07 11.65
C ALA A 30 11.84 -17.46 12.85
N CYS A 31 10.74 -16.73 13.09
CA CYS A 31 9.97 -16.83 14.33
C CYS A 31 8.52 -17.29 14.12
N GLY A 32 8.06 -17.38 12.87
CA GLY A 32 6.69 -17.74 12.56
C GLY A 32 6.39 -19.22 12.80
N ARG A 33 5.22 -19.47 13.40
CA ARG A 33 4.67 -20.81 13.63
C ARG A 33 3.86 -21.26 12.41
N PRO A 34 3.85 -22.57 12.09
CA PRO A 34 3.02 -23.08 11.01
C PRO A 34 1.53 -22.96 11.39
N THR A 35 0.73 -22.40 10.49
CA THR A 35 -0.73 -22.33 10.60
C THR A 35 -1.35 -22.54 9.20
N ALA A 36 -2.67 -22.77 9.12
CA ALA A 36 -3.34 -22.89 7.82
C ALA A 36 -4.77 -22.30 7.81
N PRO A 37 -4.95 -20.98 8.05
CA PRO A 37 -6.25 -20.33 7.94
C PRO A 37 -6.88 -20.61 6.56
N ARG A 38 -8.14 -21.07 6.54
CA ARG A 38 -8.88 -21.49 5.32
C ARG A 38 -8.17 -22.62 4.53
N GLY A 39 -7.33 -23.42 5.18
CA GLY A 39 -6.59 -24.51 4.56
C GLY A 39 -5.39 -24.06 3.72
N LEU A 40 -4.96 -22.80 3.83
CA LEU A 40 -3.79 -22.27 3.11
C LEU A 40 -2.58 -22.22 4.06
N PRO A 41 -1.54 -23.05 3.85
CA PRO A 41 -0.38 -23.10 4.74
C PRO A 41 0.41 -21.79 4.79
N THR A 42 0.73 -21.33 6.00
CA THR A 42 1.51 -20.12 6.29
C THR A 42 2.48 -20.33 7.45
N ARG A 43 3.49 -19.46 7.52
CA ARG A 43 4.16 -19.10 8.79
C ARG A 43 3.56 -17.82 9.32
N GLU A 44 3.27 -17.78 10.62
CA GLU A 44 2.58 -16.66 11.27
C GLU A 44 3.29 -16.21 12.57
N VAL A 45 3.40 -14.90 12.73
CA VAL A 45 3.81 -14.23 13.97
C VAL A 45 2.65 -13.36 14.45
N LEU A 46 2.23 -13.55 15.70
CA LEU A 46 1.16 -12.77 16.30
C LEU A 46 1.68 -11.48 16.96
N GLY A 47 0.90 -10.40 16.89
CA GLY A 47 1.16 -9.15 17.61
C GLY A 47 2.47 -8.48 17.20
N SER A 48 2.62 -8.18 15.90
CA SER A 48 3.80 -7.55 15.33
C SER A 48 3.64 -6.04 15.19
N SER A 49 4.68 -5.28 15.53
CA SER A 49 4.77 -3.84 15.30
C SER A 49 5.89 -3.55 14.29
N LEU A 50 5.54 -2.90 13.19
CA LEU A 50 6.47 -2.41 12.17
C LEU A 50 6.52 -0.89 12.18
N ARG A 51 7.66 -0.32 11.81
CA ARG A 51 7.83 1.15 11.75
C ARG A 51 8.65 1.55 10.54
N LEU A 52 8.09 2.47 9.75
CA LEU A 52 8.76 3.16 8.65
C LEU A 52 9.03 4.61 9.06
N THR A 53 10.28 5.06 8.93
CA THR A 53 10.69 6.41 9.34
C THR A 53 10.73 7.42 8.22
N ASP A 54 10.88 6.99 6.96
CA ASP A 54 10.71 7.85 5.79
C ASP A 54 9.54 7.34 4.92
N PRO A 55 8.35 7.93 5.07
CA PRO A 55 7.21 7.56 4.25
C PRO A 55 7.31 7.95 2.78
N HIS A 56 8.35 8.65 2.32
CA HIS A 56 8.58 8.91 0.88
C HIS A 56 9.30 7.75 0.18
N ASP A 57 10.05 6.93 0.92
CA ASP A 57 10.59 5.66 0.45
C ASP A 57 9.59 4.52 0.69
N ARG A 58 8.53 4.52 -0.14
CA ARG A 58 7.32 3.70 0.05
C ARG A 58 7.12 2.56 -0.93
N PHE A 59 8.06 2.34 -1.85
CA PHE A 59 7.89 1.34 -2.91
C PHE A 59 8.88 0.19 -2.75
N VAL A 60 8.35 -1.03 -2.60
CA VAL A 60 9.18 -2.24 -2.53
C VAL A 60 9.62 -2.64 -3.94
N ASP A 61 10.93 -2.57 -4.20
CA ASP A 61 11.55 -2.89 -5.48
C ASP A 61 12.82 -3.73 -5.28
N LEU A 62 12.64 -5.05 -5.20
CA LEU A 62 13.71 -6.02 -4.91
C LEU A 62 13.77 -7.12 -6.00
N PRO A 63 14.01 -6.78 -7.28
CA PRO A 63 14.10 -7.78 -8.33
C PRO A 63 15.32 -8.70 -8.13
N PRO A 64 15.36 -9.90 -8.74
CA PRO A 64 14.25 -10.59 -9.39
C PRO A 64 13.28 -11.26 -8.39
N HIS A 65 13.61 -11.24 -7.09
CA HIS A 65 12.94 -12.03 -6.07
C HIS A 65 11.56 -11.46 -5.71
N ARG A 66 11.43 -10.14 -5.59
CA ARG A 66 10.15 -9.45 -5.46
C ARG A 66 10.00 -8.39 -6.55
N VAL A 67 9.15 -8.70 -7.52
CA VAL A 67 8.78 -7.78 -8.61
C VAL A 67 7.35 -7.31 -8.37
N LEU A 68 7.19 -6.10 -7.84
CA LEU A 68 5.89 -5.48 -7.58
C LEU A 68 5.37 -4.82 -8.87
N ASN A 69 4.05 -4.83 -9.11
CA ASN A 69 3.47 -4.10 -10.25
C ASN A 69 3.26 -2.63 -9.85
N PRO A 70 4.07 -1.67 -10.35
CA PRO A 70 3.97 -0.27 -9.93
C PRO A 70 2.63 0.34 -10.32
N ALA A 71 2.08 -0.06 -11.47
CA ALA A 71 0.78 0.43 -11.92
C ALA A 71 -0.36 -0.02 -11.01
N PHE A 72 -0.29 -1.22 -10.45
CA PHE A 72 -1.31 -1.66 -9.48
C PHE A 72 -1.16 -0.94 -8.14
N ALA A 73 0.08 -0.71 -7.66
CA ALA A 73 0.30 0.08 -6.44
C ALA A 73 -0.31 1.49 -6.56
N VAL A 74 -0.05 2.17 -7.68
CA VAL A 74 -0.64 3.49 -7.97
C VAL A 74 -2.16 3.40 -8.12
N ALA A 75 -2.67 2.44 -8.90
CA ALA A 75 -4.10 2.31 -9.15
C ALA A 75 -4.89 2.02 -7.87
N GLU A 76 -4.41 1.13 -7.00
CA GLU A 76 -5.08 0.77 -5.75
C GLU A 76 -5.09 1.96 -4.78
N ALA A 77 -3.97 2.66 -4.62
CA ALA A 77 -3.91 3.86 -3.80
C ALA A 77 -4.92 4.92 -4.28
N LEU A 78 -4.95 5.22 -5.58
CA LEU A 78 -5.90 6.19 -6.15
C LEU A 78 -7.35 5.71 -6.07
N TRP A 79 -7.60 4.40 -6.20
CA TRP A 79 -8.92 3.79 -6.03
C TRP A 79 -9.46 4.01 -4.61
N ILE A 80 -8.62 3.76 -3.60
CA ILE A 80 -8.98 3.99 -2.19
C ILE A 80 -9.13 5.48 -1.88
N LEU A 81 -8.16 6.30 -2.29
CA LEU A 81 -8.16 7.74 -2.01
C LEU A 81 -9.36 8.46 -2.63
N SER A 82 -9.79 8.05 -3.83
CA SER A 82 -10.97 8.60 -4.51
C SER A 82 -12.31 8.12 -3.93
N GLY A 83 -12.29 7.20 -2.96
CA GLY A 83 -13.50 6.62 -2.40
C GLY A 83 -14.16 5.57 -3.29
N SER A 84 -13.50 5.12 -4.36
CA SER A 84 -14.06 4.22 -5.35
C SER A 84 -14.23 2.80 -4.80
N GLY A 85 -15.39 2.20 -5.07
CA GLY A 85 -15.66 0.76 -4.94
C GLY A 85 -15.87 0.09 -6.29
N GLU A 86 -15.53 0.76 -7.39
CA GLU A 86 -15.87 0.35 -8.74
C GLU A 86 -14.89 -0.69 -9.31
N PRO A 87 -15.33 -1.57 -10.23
CA PRO A 87 -14.54 -2.72 -10.70
C PRO A 87 -13.36 -2.36 -11.62
N TRP A 88 -13.13 -1.08 -11.95
CA TRP A 88 -12.03 -0.67 -12.84
C TRP A 88 -10.64 -1.03 -12.28
N ILE A 89 -10.52 -1.28 -10.98
CA ILE A 89 -9.27 -1.76 -10.37
C ILE A 89 -8.84 -3.12 -10.95
N HIS A 90 -9.77 -3.93 -11.46
CA HIS A 90 -9.48 -5.21 -12.11
C HIS A 90 -8.66 -5.08 -13.39
N ASP A 91 -8.67 -3.92 -14.05
CA ASP A 91 -7.83 -3.66 -15.22
C ASP A 91 -6.35 -3.63 -14.87
N PHE A 92 -6.03 -3.29 -13.61
CA PHE A 92 -4.68 -3.21 -13.06
C PHE A 92 -4.26 -4.49 -12.35
N ASN A 93 -5.23 -5.24 -11.81
CA ASN A 93 -5.01 -6.57 -11.25
C ASN A 93 -6.23 -7.47 -11.43
N SER A 94 -6.22 -8.26 -12.51
CA SER A 94 -7.34 -9.15 -12.84
C SER A 94 -7.53 -10.31 -11.84
N SER A 95 -6.54 -10.59 -10.99
CA SER A 95 -6.68 -11.65 -9.98
C SER A 95 -7.63 -11.27 -8.84
N LEU A 96 -7.89 -9.97 -8.65
CA LEU A 96 -8.84 -9.49 -7.64
C LEU A 96 -10.26 -10.00 -7.89
N ALA A 97 -10.63 -10.21 -9.16
CA ALA A 97 -11.94 -10.72 -9.54
C ALA A 97 -12.26 -12.11 -8.94
N ALA A 98 -11.25 -12.88 -8.51
CA ALA A 98 -11.46 -14.17 -7.84
C ALA A 98 -11.94 -14.04 -6.38
N TYR A 99 -11.78 -12.86 -5.78
CA TYR A 99 -12.13 -12.59 -4.38
C TYR A 99 -13.45 -11.83 -4.25
N VAL A 100 -13.82 -11.08 -5.28
CA VAL A 100 -15.05 -10.30 -5.34
C VAL A 100 -16.22 -11.20 -5.75
N GLY A 101 -17.26 -11.27 -4.92
CA GLY A 101 -18.51 -11.95 -5.25
C GLY A 101 -19.34 -11.18 -6.29
N HIS A 102 -20.65 -11.43 -6.36
CA HIS A 102 -21.54 -10.61 -7.17
C HIS A 102 -21.77 -9.24 -6.51
N GLY A 103 -21.38 -8.16 -7.19
CA GLY A 103 -21.53 -6.77 -6.71
C GLY A 103 -20.20 -6.04 -6.52
N PRO A 104 -20.21 -4.80 -6.01
CA PRO A 104 -18.99 -4.08 -5.68
C PRO A 104 -18.19 -4.83 -4.58
N PRO A 105 -16.85 -4.74 -4.56
CA PRO A 105 -16.02 -5.44 -3.58
C PRO A 105 -16.41 -5.02 -2.16
N ARG A 106 -16.78 -5.99 -1.33
CA ARG A 106 -17.17 -5.73 0.07
C ARG A 106 -15.96 -5.25 0.88
N GLY A 107 -14.78 -5.73 0.53
CA GLY A 107 -13.49 -5.35 1.11
C GLY A 107 -12.96 -4.00 0.64
N ALA A 108 -13.67 -3.29 -0.26
CA ALA A 108 -13.21 -1.98 -0.76
C ALA A 108 -13.06 -0.95 0.37
N TYR A 109 -11.86 -0.41 0.56
CA TYR A 109 -11.60 0.59 1.60
C TYR A 109 -12.13 1.98 1.22
N GLY A 110 -12.12 2.33 -0.07
CA GLY A 110 -12.52 3.66 -0.55
C GLY A 110 -13.91 4.09 -0.05
N PRO A 111 -15.00 3.35 -0.32
CA PRO A 111 -16.33 3.73 0.12
C PRO A 111 -16.46 3.79 1.65
N ARG A 112 -15.69 2.96 2.36
CA ARG A 112 -15.67 2.94 3.83
C ARG A 112 -15.02 4.20 4.38
N LEU A 113 -13.98 4.72 3.71
CA LEU A 113 -13.25 5.89 4.17
C LEU A 113 -13.90 7.22 3.74
N ARG A 114 -14.44 7.31 2.52
CA ARG A 114 -14.89 8.59 1.94
C ARG A 114 -16.42 8.80 1.95
N SER A 115 -17.22 7.76 2.11
CA SER A 115 -18.68 7.87 1.94
C SER A 115 -19.51 6.92 2.80
N TRP A 116 -18.95 6.42 3.89
CA TRP A 116 -19.62 5.45 4.74
C TRP A 116 -20.79 6.06 5.48
N MET A 117 -22.02 5.65 5.15
CA MET A 117 -23.24 6.27 5.67
C MET A 117 -23.26 7.80 5.48
N GLY A 118 -22.69 8.28 4.37
CA GLY A 118 -22.59 9.71 4.06
C GLY A 118 -21.46 10.45 4.79
N ILE A 119 -20.55 9.73 5.46
CA ILE A 119 -19.42 10.31 6.17
C ILE A 119 -18.14 10.20 5.34
N ASP A 120 -17.53 11.34 5.02
CA ASP A 120 -16.14 11.42 4.56
C ASP A 120 -15.22 11.51 5.78
N GLN A 121 -14.63 10.38 6.16
CA GLN A 121 -13.78 10.30 7.35
C GLN A 121 -12.46 11.07 7.15
N PHE A 122 -11.99 11.27 5.92
CA PHE A 122 -10.78 12.04 5.68
C PHE A 122 -10.99 13.51 6.05
N ASP A 123 -12.10 14.10 5.60
CA ASP A 123 -12.45 15.48 5.93
C ASP A 123 -12.66 15.66 7.44
N GLN A 124 -13.35 14.71 8.08
CA GLN A 124 -13.59 14.73 9.52
C GLN A 124 -12.29 14.70 10.31
N VAL A 125 -11.37 13.79 9.96
CA VAL A 125 -10.05 13.69 10.62
C VAL A 125 -9.22 14.95 10.38
N ARG A 126 -9.18 15.46 9.14
CA ARG A 126 -8.49 16.71 8.78
C ARG A 126 -8.98 17.86 9.65
N ARG A 127 -10.31 18.04 9.79
CA ARG A 127 -10.91 19.09 10.61
C ARG A 127 -10.61 18.91 12.10
N LEU A 128 -10.64 17.69 12.62
CA LEU A 128 -10.29 17.40 14.01
C LEU A 128 -8.84 17.77 14.33
N LEU A 129 -7.91 17.48 13.41
CA LEU A 129 -6.48 17.82 13.56
C LEU A 129 -6.22 19.32 13.47
N LEU A 130 -6.98 20.05 12.64
CA LEU A 130 -6.90 21.51 12.53
C LEU A 130 -7.49 22.23 13.75
N ASP A 131 -8.58 21.70 14.32
CA ASP A 131 -9.26 22.27 15.49
C ASP A 131 -8.48 22.01 16.80
N ASP A 132 -7.97 20.79 16.96
CA ASP A 132 -7.22 20.35 18.13
C ASP A 132 -5.98 19.54 17.67
N PRO A 133 -4.81 20.20 17.51
CA PRO A 133 -3.57 19.55 17.12
C PRO A 133 -3.16 18.37 18.03
N ASP A 134 -3.57 18.39 19.30
CA ASP A 134 -3.25 17.34 20.27
C ASP A 134 -4.27 16.20 20.31
N THR A 135 -5.33 16.29 19.50
CA THR A 135 -6.46 15.35 19.49
C THR A 135 -6.01 13.90 19.43
N ARG A 136 -6.70 13.07 20.21
CA ARG A 136 -6.59 11.59 20.15
C ARG A 136 -7.78 10.96 19.43
N ARG A 137 -8.63 11.79 18.81
CA ARG A 137 -9.88 11.40 18.15
C ARG A 137 -9.77 11.31 16.63
N ALA A 138 -8.62 11.66 16.07
CA ALA A 138 -8.33 11.58 14.64
C ALA A 138 -8.21 10.11 14.18
N VAL A 139 -9.35 9.46 13.95
CA VAL A 139 -9.46 8.03 13.65
C VAL A 139 -10.27 7.79 12.39
N LEU A 140 -9.71 7.00 11.48
CA LEU A 140 -10.41 6.40 10.34
C LEU A 140 -10.71 4.94 10.68
N THR A 141 -11.95 4.50 10.47
CA THR A 141 -12.38 3.13 10.72
C THR A 141 -12.79 2.46 9.42
N ILE A 142 -12.33 1.23 9.20
CA ILE A 142 -12.63 0.45 7.99
C ILE A 142 -13.50 -0.77 8.34
N PHE A 143 -13.18 -1.51 9.39
CA PHE A 143 -13.93 -2.71 9.74
C PHE A 143 -15.34 -2.35 10.25
N ASP A 144 -16.36 -3.01 9.69
CA ASP A 144 -17.76 -2.82 10.06
C ASP A 144 -18.34 -4.14 10.59
N PRO A 145 -18.68 -4.24 11.89
CA PRO A 145 -19.25 -5.46 12.44
C PRO A 145 -20.55 -5.89 11.75
N ALA A 146 -21.35 -4.97 11.21
CA ALA A 146 -22.61 -5.30 10.54
C ALA A 146 -22.39 -5.98 9.17
N ARG A 147 -21.24 -5.75 8.52
CA ARG A 147 -20.92 -6.35 7.21
C ARG A 147 -19.88 -7.45 7.27
N ASP A 148 -18.91 -7.35 8.18
CA ASP A 148 -17.65 -8.09 8.13
C ASP A 148 -17.59 -9.31 9.06
N LEU A 149 -18.55 -9.46 9.96
CA LEU A 149 -18.72 -10.67 10.76
C LEU A 149 -19.58 -11.74 10.07
N ALA A 150 -20.05 -11.47 8.85
CA ALA A 150 -20.76 -12.43 8.01
C ALA A 150 -19.78 -13.44 7.35
N ASP A 151 -20.30 -14.59 6.93
CA ASP A 151 -19.52 -15.61 6.20
C ASP A 151 -19.27 -15.18 4.75
N GLU A 152 -18.28 -14.31 4.57
CA GLU A 152 -17.90 -13.70 3.30
C GLU A 152 -16.39 -13.88 3.03
N ARG A 153 -16.01 -13.93 1.75
CA ARG A 153 -14.60 -14.14 1.35
C ARG A 153 -13.77 -12.86 1.35
N ASP A 154 -14.41 -11.72 1.12
CA ASP A 154 -13.76 -10.41 0.92
C ASP A 154 -14.03 -9.49 2.12
N ILE A 155 -13.34 -9.78 3.22
CA ILE A 155 -13.43 -9.03 4.48
C ILE A 155 -12.17 -8.17 4.63
N PRO A 156 -12.29 -6.86 4.91
CA PRO A 156 -11.15 -6.00 5.16
C PRO A 156 -10.18 -6.58 6.18
N CYS A 157 -8.90 -6.55 5.85
CA CYS A 157 -7.83 -6.86 6.80
C CYS A 157 -7.50 -5.65 7.67
N THR A 158 -7.70 -4.43 7.15
CA THR A 158 -7.46 -3.19 7.87
C THR A 158 -8.61 -2.84 8.80
N LEU A 159 -8.27 -2.57 10.06
CA LEU A 159 -9.22 -2.10 11.06
C LEU A 159 -9.41 -0.59 10.99
N GLY A 160 -8.31 0.14 10.82
CA GLY A 160 -8.35 1.59 10.67
C GLY A 160 -6.98 2.27 10.80
N HIS A 161 -7.00 3.60 10.79
CA HIS A 161 -5.82 4.47 10.92
C HIS A 161 -6.05 5.50 12.03
N ARG A 162 -5.04 5.80 12.83
CA ARG A 162 -5.06 6.87 13.85
C ARG A 162 -3.93 7.85 13.57
N PHE A 163 -4.19 9.13 13.76
CA PHE A 163 -3.24 10.21 13.47
C PHE A 163 -2.91 11.00 14.74
N PHE A 164 -1.64 11.41 14.85
CA PHE A 164 -1.14 12.19 15.98
C PHE A 164 -0.15 13.25 15.47
N LEU A 165 -0.51 14.53 15.57
CA LEU A 165 0.37 15.63 15.22
C LEU A 165 1.25 15.98 16.43
N ARG A 166 2.55 15.72 16.37
CA ARG A 166 3.50 15.98 17.46
C ARG A 166 4.75 16.64 16.89
N ASP A 167 5.22 17.68 17.54
CA ASP A 167 6.43 18.41 17.15
C ASP A 167 6.42 18.84 15.66
N GLY A 168 5.25 19.28 15.17
CA GLY A 168 5.06 19.69 13.78
C GLY A 168 4.99 18.55 12.76
N ARG A 169 5.05 17.29 13.20
CA ARG A 169 5.03 16.09 12.36
C ARG A 169 3.78 15.25 12.59
N LEU A 170 3.11 14.85 11.51
CA LEU A 170 1.96 13.95 11.59
C LEU A 170 2.43 12.49 11.58
N HIS A 171 2.17 11.78 12.67
CA HIS A 171 2.39 10.34 12.78
C HIS A 171 1.09 9.59 12.49
N MET A 172 1.20 8.40 11.88
CA MET A 172 0.05 7.53 11.65
C MET A 172 0.31 6.13 12.18
N VAL A 173 -0.68 5.58 12.90
CA VAL A 173 -0.71 4.17 13.31
C VAL A 173 -1.77 3.48 12.47
N THR A 174 -1.42 2.42 11.74
CA THR A 174 -2.33 1.51 11.02
C THR A 174 -2.46 0.20 11.80
N SER A 175 -3.69 -0.29 11.99
CA SER A 175 -3.96 -1.55 12.68
C SER A 175 -4.64 -2.51 11.72
N MET A 176 -4.12 -3.73 11.62
CA MET A 176 -4.66 -4.77 10.74
C MET A 176 -4.77 -6.09 11.49
N ARG A 177 -5.90 -6.79 11.33
CA ARG A 177 -6.10 -8.12 11.94
C ARG A 177 -5.26 -9.22 11.27
N SER A 178 -4.76 -8.95 10.07
CA SER A 178 -4.09 -9.95 9.22
C SER A 178 -3.29 -9.21 8.14
N GLN A 179 -2.03 -9.56 7.93
CA GLN A 179 -1.18 -8.99 6.88
C GLN A 179 -0.33 -10.07 6.21
N ASP A 180 -0.54 -10.25 4.90
CA ASP A 180 0.34 -11.06 4.05
C ASP A 180 1.57 -10.21 3.73
N VAL A 181 2.70 -10.56 4.32
CA VAL A 181 3.96 -9.82 4.14
C VAL A 181 4.38 -9.78 2.69
N TRP A 182 4.18 -10.84 1.91
CA TRP A 182 4.71 -10.93 0.55
C TRP A 182 3.86 -10.17 -0.45
N ARG A 183 2.53 -10.36 -0.38
CA ARG A 183 1.60 -9.82 -1.38
C ARG A 183 0.94 -8.53 -0.95
N GLY A 184 0.41 -8.46 0.27
CA GLY A 184 -0.40 -7.35 0.77
C GLY A 184 0.44 -6.18 1.24
N LEU A 185 1.38 -6.44 2.17
CA LEU A 185 2.18 -5.41 2.84
C LEU A 185 2.80 -4.37 1.89
N PRO A 186 3.40 -4.73 0.74
CA PRO A 186 3.97 -3.72 -0.16
C PRO A 186 2.95 -2.70 -0.68
N TYR A 187 1.73 -3.14 -1.01
CA TYR A 187 0.70 -2.26 -1.54
C TYR A 187 -0.05 -1.50 -0.43
N ASP A 188 -0.29 -2.15 0.70
CA ASP A 188 -0.85 -1.50 1.90
C ASP A 188 0.08 -0.40 2.43
N LEU A 189 1.40 -0.66 2.50
CA LEU A 189 2.40 0.33 2.89
C LEU A 189 2.40 1.52 1.94
N PHE A 190 2.40 1.27 0.63
CA PHE A 190 2.39 2.30 -0.39
C PHE A 190 1.16 3.22 -0.23
N THR A 191 -0.03 2.62 -0.07
CA THR A 191 -1.28 3.38 0.09
C THR A 191 -1.35 4.11 1.42
N ALA A 192 -0.96 3.46 2.52
CA ALA A 192 -1.01 4.04 3.85
C ALA A 192 -0.08 5.25 3.98
N THR A 193 1.14 5.15 3.43
CA THR A 193 2.12 6.25 3.50
C THR A 193 1.73 7.43 2.60
N LEU A 194 1.06 7.18 1.47
CA LEU A 194 0.42 8.23 0.67
C LEU A 194 -0.69 8.97 1.45
N LEU A 195 -1.55 8.22 2.15
CA LEU A 195 -2.60 8.82 2.98
C LEU A 195 -2.01 9.67 4.11
N LEU A 196 -0.94 9.18 4.76
CA LEU A 196 -0.22 9.92 5.79
C LEU A 196 0.34 11.25 5.25
N GLU A 197 1.03 11.20 4.11
CA GLU A 197 1.60 12.39 3.46
C GLU A 197 0.52 13.41 3.10
N LEU A 198 -0.58 12.96 2.47
CA LEU A 198 -1.67 13.85 2.07
C LEU A 198 -2.35 14.49 3.27
N MET A 199 -2.64 13.70 4.32
CA MET A 199 -3.23 14.22 5.55
C MET A 199 -2.32 15.23 6.23
N ALA A 200 -1.00 15.00 6.25
CA ALA A 200 -0.02 15.95 6.78
C ALA A 200 -0.03 17.26 5.97
N GLY A 201 0.00 17.16 4.64
CA GLY A 201 -0.07 18.33 3.76
C GLY A 201 -1.35 19.16 3.93
N TRP A 202 -2.50 18.53 4.09
CA TRP A 202 -3.78 19.22 4.28
C TRP A 202 -3.91 19.99 5.60
N ILE A 203 -3.09 19.67 6.58
CA ILE A 203 -3.03 20.37 7.88
C ILE A 203 -1.77 21.24 8.02
N GLY A 204 -0.94 21.33 7.00
CA GLY A 204 0.31 22.10 7.02
C GLY A 204 1.41 21.51 7.92
N ALA A 205 1.43 20.19 8.10
CA ALA A 205 2.43 19.48 8.90
C ALA A 205 3.43 18.73 8.01
N ASP A 206 4.61 18.45 8.58
CA ASP A 206 5.57 17.53 7.99
C ASP A 206 5.13 16.07 8.21
N THR A 207 5.61 15.18 7.35
CA THR A 207 5.41 13.75 7.54
C THR A 207 6.24 13.22 8.74
N GLY A 208 5.57 12.54 9.66
CA GLY A 208 6.18 11.79 10.76
C GLY A 208 6.39 10.31 10.40
N HIS A 209 6.37 9.45 11.40
CA HIS A 209 6.53 8.00 11.20
C HIS A 209 5.20 7.30 10.90
N TRP A 210 5.28 6.26 10.07
CA TRP A 210 4.22 5.29 9.92
C TRP A 210 4.48 4.07 10.80
N HIS A 211 3.54 3.79 11.68
CA HIS A 211 3.52 2.61 12.55
C HIS A 211 2.47 1.64 12.05
N HIS A 212 2.79 0.35 12.02
CA HIS A 212 1.90 -0.69 11.53
C HIS A 212 1.81 -1.83 12.55
N GLU A 213 0.68 -1.87 13.24
CA GLU A 213 0.31 -2.89 14.22
C GLU A 213 -0.46 -4.01 13.51
N VAL A 214 0.01 -5.24 13.64
CA VAL A 214 -0.53 -6.40 12.93
C VAL A 214 -0.78 -7.54 13.90
N ASP A 215 -2.03 -7.99 13.97
CA ASP A 215 -2.41 -9.10 14.85
C ASP A 215 -1.87 -10.43 14.33
N SER A 216 -2.00 -10.72 13.02
CA SER A 216 -1.44 -11.89 12.33
C SER A 216 -0.55 -11.45 11.16
N LEU A 217 0.77 -11.47 11.36
CA LEU A 217 1.76 -11.19 10.32
C LEU A 217 2.23 -12.52 9.73
N HIS A 218 1.99 -12.76 8.44
CA HIS A 218 2.20 -14.09 7.86
C HIS A 218 2.82 -14.10 6.46
N LEU A 219 3.39 -15.26 6.12
CA LEU A 219 3.94 -15.61 4.81
C LEU A 219 3.42 -16.97 4.38
N TYR A 220 2.78 -17.03 3.22
CA TYR A 220 2.38 -18.29 2.58
C TYR A 220 3.61 -19.11 2.16
N GLU A 221 3.49 -20.44 2.26
CA GLU A 221 4.59 -21.37 1.98
C GLU A 221 5.27 -21.20 0.61
N PRO A 222 4.54 -21.01 -0.51
CA PRO A 222 5.15 -20.85 -1.84
C PRO A 222 6.13 -19.67 -1.93
N GLU A 223 5.97 -18.66 -1.07
CA GLU A 223 6.76 -17.44 -1.05
C GLU A 223 8.05 -17.55 -0.23
N HIS A 224 8.23 -18.60 0.59
CA HIS A 224 9.30 -18.66 1.59
C HIS A 224 10.71 -18.57 0.99
N ASP A 225 10.97 -19.31 -0.09
CA ASP A 225 12.29 -19.32 -0.71
C ASP A 225 12.63 -17.97 -1.34
N SER A 226 11.66 -17.33 -1.99
CA SER A 226 11.85 -15.99 -2.57
C SER A 226 12.08 -14.96 -1.46
N ALA A 227 11.32 -15.05 -0.35
CA ALA A 227 11.47 -14.19 0.81
C ALA A 227 12.84 -14.32 1.52
N ARG A 228 13.48 -15.49 1.47
CA ARG A 228 14.86 -15.65 1.99
C ARG A 228 15.90 -14.89 1.17
N GLN A 229 15.64 -14.71 -0.12
CA GLN A 229 16.59 -14.07 -1.03
C GLN A 229 16.51 -12.55 -1.01
N THR A 230 15.40 -11.96 -0.57
CA THR A 230 15.24 -10.50 -0.57
C THR A 230 16.24 -9.79 0.35
N GLY A 231 16.61 -10.40 1.48
CA GLY A 231 17.65 -9.90 2.38
C GLY A 231 19.07 -9.92 1.82
N ARG A 232 19.27 -10.49 0.63
CA ARG A 232 20.57 -10.56 -0.06
C ARG A 232 20.64 -9.60 -1.25
N TRP A 233 19.58 -8.85 -1.53
CA TRP A 233 19.56 -7.89 -2.63
C TRP A 233 20.35 -6.63 -2.27
N HIS A 234 21.34 -6.30 -3.09
CA HIS A 234 22.19 -5.09 -2.93
C HIS A 234 22.24 -4.27 -4.23
N GLY A 235 21.33 -4.55 -5.17
CA GLY A 235 21.26 -3.86 -6.46
C GLY A 235 20.42 -2.56 -6.39
N PRO A 236 20.26 -1.86 -7.51
CA PRO A 236 19.51 -0.61 -7.56
C PRO A 236 18.04 -0.83 -7.17
N THR A 237 17.50 0.07 -6.35
CA THR A 237 16.09 0.12 -5.95
C THR A 237 15.41 1.37 -6.51
N ALA A 238 14.08 1.46 -6.40
CA ALA A 238 13.38 2.71 -6.68
C ALA A 238 13.89 3.83 -5.76
N ALA A 239 14.01 5.04 -6.31
CA ALA A 239 14.31 6.23 -5.52
C ALA A 239 13.08 6.66 -4.69
N PRO A 240 13.27 7.37 -3.58
CA PRO A 240 12.17 7.98 -2.84
C PRO A 240 11.30 8.86 -3.74
N MET A 241 9.99 8.86 -3.48
CA MET A 241 9.04 9.67 -4.22
C MET A 241 9.17 11.15 -3.86
N ALA A 242 9.06 12.02 -4.86
CA ALA A 242 8.93 13.44 -4.61
C ALA A 242 7.62 13.73 -3.83
N PRO A 243 7.60 14.76 -2.96
CA PRO A 243 6.41 15.08 -2.19
C PRO A 243 5.19 15.37 -3.06
N LEU A 244 4.02 14.86 -2.64
CA LEU A 244 2.73 15.11 -3.27
C LEU A 244 2.02 16.24 -2.55
N ALA A 245 1.88 17.38 -3.24
CA ALA A 245 1.14 18.54 -2.73
C ALA A 245 -0.19 18.68 -3.47
N VAL A 246 -1.27 18.92 -2.71
CA VAL A 246 -2.61 19.24 -3.24
C VAL A 246 -3.46 19.82 -2.11
N GLY A 247 -4.24 20.87 -2.42
CA GLY A 247 -5.23 21.41 -1.48
C GLY A 247 -6.43 20.47 -1.33
N TRP A 248 -7.07 20.48 -0.16
CA TRP A 248 -8.23 19.61 0.11
C TRP A 248 -9.36 19.84 -0.91
N GLU A 249 -9.64 21.11 -1.24
CA GLU A 249 -10.74 21.51 -2.12
C GLU A 249 -10.52 21.09 -3.58
N SER A 250 -9.27 20.96 -4.03
CA SER A 250 -8.93 20.55 -5.40
C SER A 250 -8.58 19.07 -5.51
N PHE A 251 -8.53 18.34 -4.38
CA PHE A 251 -8.04 16.97 -4.32
C PHE A 251 -8.81 16.00 -5.22
N ASP A 252 -10.14 15.98 -5.13
CA ASP A 252 -10.95 15.04 -5.90
C ASP A 252 -10.89 15.33 -7.41
N ALA A 253 -10.84 16.62 -7.80
CA ALA A 253 -10.68 17.03 -9.19
C ALA A 253 -9.30 16.64 -9.75
N LEU A 254 -8.25 16.77 -8.93
CA LEU A 254 -6.90 16.31 -9.28
C LEU A 254 -6.85 14.79 -9.43
N LEU A 255 -7.39 14.05 -8.45
CA LEU A 255 -7.45 12.58 -8.50
C LEU A 255 -8.15 12.08 -9.76
N ALA A 256 -9.29 12.68 -10.13
CA ALA A 256 -10.02 12.29 -11.32
C ALA A 256 -9.18 12.44 -12.61
N GLN A 257 -8.30 13.46 -12.68
CA GLN A 257 -7.39 13.65 -13.80
C GLN A 257 -6.26 12.62 -13.81
N VAL A 258 -5.62 12.40 -12.67
CA VAL A 258 -4.53 11.43 -12.52
C VAL A 258 -5.03 10.00 -12.77
N ILE A 259 -6.19 9.63 -12.23
CA ILE A 259 -6.85 8.35 -12.50
C ILE A 259 -7.13 8.21 -13.99
N ALA A 260 -7.56 9.26 -14.70
CA ALA A 260 -7.75 9.23 -16.14
C ALA A 260 -6.43 9.18 -16.95
N GLY A 261 -5.27 9.27 -16.29
CA GLY A 261 -3.95 9.26 -16.91
C GLY A 261 -3.55 10.61 -17.52
N ARG A 262 -4.21 11.70 -17.12
CA ARG A 262 -3.91 13.07 -17.56
C ARG A 262 -2.92 13.73 -16.60
N ARG A 263 -1.90 14.36 -17.17
CA ARG A 263 -0.97 15.21 -16.43
C ARG A 263 -1.68 16.45 -15.91
N VAL A 264 -1.30 16.88 -14.71
CA VAL A 264 -1.83 18.02 -13.97
C VAL A 264 -0.79 19.13 -13.78
N GLY A 265 0.43 18.95 -14.29
CA GLY A 265 1.50 19.95 -14.24
C GLY A 265 2.35 19.92 -12.98
N GLU A 266 2.13 18.93 -12.11
CA GLU A 266 2.88 18.71 -10.87
C GLU A 266 3.67 17.41 -11.01
N ALA A 267 5.00 17.47 -10.95
CA ALA A 267 5.88 16.37 -11.36
C ALA A 267 5.57 15.03 -10.65
N ALA A 268 5.29 15.06 -9.35
CA ALA A 268 4.97 13.86 -8.58
C ALA A 268 3.62 13.24 -8.99
N TRP A 269 2.59 14.07 -9.24
CA TRP A 269 1.29 13.62 -9.72
C TRP A 269 1.33 13.17 -11.18
N ASP A 270 2.11 13.84 -12.01
CA ASP A 270 2.33 13.49 -13.41
C ASP A 270 3.00 12.12 -13.54
N ASP A 271 3.93 11.77 -12.65
CA ASP A 271 4.51 10.42 -12.59
C ASP A 271 3.43 9.33 -12.38
N LEU A 272 2.50 9.57 -11.45
CA LEU A 272 1.38 8.65 -11.21
C LEU A 272 0.42 8.59 -12.41
N ALA A 273 0.12 9.73 -13.03
CA ALA A 273 -0.74 9.80 -14.21
C ALA A 273 -0.12 9.06 -15.41
N ASP A 274 1.19 9.20 -15.59
CA ASP A 274 1.95 8.53 -16.65
C ASP A 274 1.95 7.01 -16.45
N VAL A 275 2.15 6.54 -15.21
CA VAL A 275 2.03 5.11 -14.85
C VAL A 275 0.64 4.56 -15.17
N MET A 276 -0.42 5.28 -14.80
CA MET A 276 -1.80 4.88 -15.07
C MET A 276 -2.09 4.81 -16.57
N ALA A 277 -1.67 5.81 -17.35
CA ALA A 277 -1.85 5.84 -18.80
C ALA A 277 -1.03 4.76 -19.51
N SER A 278 0.25 4.63 -19.16
CA SER A 278 1.18 3.66 -19.72
C SER A 278 0.68 2.22 -19.55
N PHE A 279 0.23 1.86 -18.34
CA PHE A 279 -0.23 0.51 -18.09
C PHE A 279 -1.52 0.17 -18.87
N ARG A 280 -2.41 1.14 -19.11
CA ARG A 280 -3.58 0.94 -19.97
C ARG A 280 -3.20 0.65 -21.42
N LEU A 281 -2.22 1.38 -21.96
CA LEU A 281 -1.66 1.09 -23.30
C LEU A 281 -1.06 -0.31 -23.35
N TRP A 282 -0.29 -0.68 -22.31
CA TRP A 282 0.28 -2.02 -22.17
C TRP A 282 -0.82 -3.10 -22.16
N ARG A 283 -1.91 -2.91 -21.42
CA ARG A 283 -3.03 -3.87 -21.36
C ARG A 283 -3.74 -4.04 -22.70
N ARG A 284 -3.78 -2.99 -23.54
CA ARG A 284 -4.35 -3.02 -24.90
C ARG A 284 -3.41 -3.64 -25.94
N GLY A 285 -2.17 -3.95 -25.56
CA GLY A 285 -1.17 -4.55 -26.44
C GLY A 285 -0.25 -3.56 -27.13
N ASP A 286 -0.44 -2.25 -26.95
CA ASP A 286 0.42 -1.21 -27.50
C ASP A 286 1.68 -1.04 -26.65
N ARG A 287 2.69 -1.87 -26.94
CA ARG A 287 3.92 -1.95 -26.13
C ARG A 287 4.81 -0.74 -26.28
N ASP A 288 4.89 -0.17 -27.48
CA ASP A 288 5.80 0.94 -27.77
C ASP A 288 5.27 2.23 -27.16
N ALA A 289 3.98 2.56 -27.36
CA ALA A 289 3.37 3.71 -26.71
C ALA A 289 3.37 3.58 -25.17
N ALA A 290 3.18 2.37 -24.65
CA ALA A 290 3.28 2.13 -23.20
C ALA A 290 4.67 2.47 -22.66
N ARG A 291 5.75 2.03 -23.33
CA ARG A 291 7.12 2.32 -22.93
C ARG A 291 7.46 3.80 -23.07
N GLU A 292 7.05 4.43 -24.16
CA GLU A 292 7.21 5.87 -24.36
C GLU A 292 6.54 6.65 -23.22
N ARG A 293 5.28 6.31 -22.90
CA ARG A 293 4.53 6.95 -21.81
C ARG A 293 5.16 6.72 -20.43
N ALA A 294 5.80 5.58 -20.19
CA ALA A 294 6.53 5.27 -18.95
C ALA A 294 7.96 5.85 -18.92
N GLY A 295 8.42 6.52 -19.98
CA GLY A 295 9.77 7.09 -20.06
C GLY A 295 10.01 8.35 -19.23
N GLY A 296 9.04 8.74 -18.40
CA GLY A 296 9.16 9.89 -17.50
C GLY A 296 10.26 9.69 -16.44
N PRO A 297 10.82 10.78 -15.88
CA PRO A 297 11.93 10.71 -14.92
C PRO A 297 11.50 10.28 -13.51
N GLY A 298 10.21 10.16 -13.24
CA GLY A 298 9.69 9.85 -11.91
C GLY A 298 9.98 8.40 -11.48
N PRO A 299 10.10 8.16 -10.15
CA PRO A 299 10.48 6.84 -9.63
C PRO A 299 9.48 5.75 -9.98
N MET A 300 8.18 6.06 -10.07
CA MET A 300 7.15 5.07 -10.40
C MET A 300 7.17 4.72 -11.89
N SER A 301 7.38 5.70 -12.76
CA SER A 301 7.63 5.48 -14.20
C SER A 301 8.88 4.63 -14.44
N ALA A 302 9.97 4.91 -13.71
CA ALA A 302 11.19 4.11 -13.78
C ALA A 302 10.97 2.67 -13.31
N ALA A 303 10.24 2.47 -12.19
CA ALA A 303 9.87 1.15 -11.71
C ALA A 303 8.98 0.41 -12.74
N LEU A 304 8.05 1.10 -13.39
CA LEU A 304 7.17 0.51 -14.41
C LEU A 304 7.95 0.07 -15.65
N THR A 305 8.92 0.87 -16.07
CA THR A 305 9.84 0.52 -17.17
C THR A 305 10.63 -0.75 -16.84
N ARG A 306 11.20 -0.86 -15.63
CA ARG A 306 11.86 -2.10 -15.17
C ARG A 306 10.89 -3.28 -15.17
N TRP A 307 9.67 -3.07 -14.70
CA TRP A 307 8.64 -4.11 -14.67
C TRP A 307 8.31 -4.62 -16.08
N PHE A 308 8.14 -3.74 -17.07
CA PHE A 308 7.93 -4.15 -18.46
C PHE A 308 9.09 -4.99 -19.00
N ALA A 309 10.33 -4.56 -18.76
CA ALA A 309 11.52 -5.30 -19.20
C ALA A 309 11.55 -6.73 -18.62
N LEU A 310 11.26 -6.88 -17.32
CA LEU A 310 11.19 -8.18 -16.66
C LEU A 310 10.06 -9.07 -17.20
N ARG A 311 8.90 -8.50 -17.52
CA ARG A 311 7.77 -9.25 -18.10
C ARG A 311 8.09 -9.79 -19.49
N LEU A 312 8.78 -9.00 -20.31
CA LEU A 312 9.19 -9.41 -21.66
C LEU A 312 10.27 -10.49 -21.61
N ALA A 313 11.28 -10.33 -20.77
CA ALA A 313 12.32 -11.33 -20.58
C ALA A 313 11.76 -12.69 -20.14
N ARG A 314 10.70 -12.71 -19.32
CA ARG A 314 9.99 -13.94 -18.94
C ARG A 314 9.20 -14.55 -20.10
N ALA A 315 8.56 -13.73 -20.94
CA ALA A 315 7.84 -14.21 -22.11
C ALA A 315 8.78 -14.89 -23.12
N THR A 316 9.95 -14.31 -23.39
CA THR A 316 10.98 -14.88 -24.29
C THR A 316 11.60 -16.18 -23.77
N ARG A 317 11.64 -16.40 -22.45
CA ARG A 317 12.14 -17.66 -21.86
C ARG A 317 11.11 -18.80 -21.86
N ALA A 318 9.83 -18.47 -22.07
CA ALA A 318 8.73 -19.43 -22.08
C ALA A 318 8.32 -19.86 -23.51
N SER A 319 8.84 -19.17 -24.53
CA SER A 319 8.74 -19.48 -25.96
C SER A 319 9.94 -20.28 -26.43
#